data_AF-A0A3L7XRH0-F1
#
_entry.id   AF-A0A3L7XRH0-F1
#
_cell.length_a   1.000
_cell.length_b   1.000
_cell.length_c   1.000
_cell.angle_alpha   90.00
_cell.angle_beta   90.00
_cell.angle_gamma   90.00
#
_symmetry.space_group_name_H-M   'P 1'
#
loop_
_entity.id
_entity.type
_entity.pdbx_description
1 polymer ?
#
loop_
_entity_poly.entity_id
_entity_poly.type
_entity_poly.pdbx_seq_one_letter_code
_entity_poly.pdbx_strand_id
1 'polypeptide(L)'
;MILNVNGWNEQELSLRFIGPILSLVNFMEFYRFNLFAQRHIQAVINDVELNGEPDTIIATGYREPEIPMFAFTEYKRLIDPQGDPAGQTLAAMLVAQALNGDGQPIYGCYVVGSDWRFMLLDGKQYLISRDYSALSDEIYDILRILKALRVIIMDMTAPMPTN
;
A
#
# COMPACT_ATOMS: atom_id res chain seq x y z
N MET A 1 4.56 -24.50 -0.77
CA MET A 1 3.15 -24.56 -0.34
C MET A 1 3.12 -24.18 1.14
N ILE A 2 2.42 -23.09 1.49
CA ILE A 2 2.29 -22.66 2.89
C ILE A 2 1.23 -23.57 3.54
N LEU A 3 1.61 -24.30 4.59
CA LEU A 3 0.73 -25.22 5.30
C LEU A 3 -0.14 -24.42 6.31
N ASN A 4 -1.40 -24.84 6.51
CA ASN A 4 -2.33 -24.32 7.53
C ASN A 4 -2.81 -22.86 7.38
N VAL A 5 -2.72 -22.24 6.19
CA VAL A 5 -3.23 -20.87 5.94
C VAL A 5 -4.69 -20.69 6.40
N ASN A 6 -5.53 -21.69 6.19
CA ASN A 6 -6.95 -21.64 6.57
C ASN A 6 -7.21 -21.58 8.09
N GLY A 7 -6.20 -21.86 8.92
CA GLY A 7 -6.28 -21.77 10.38
C GLY A 7 -5.68 -20.48 10.94
N TRP A 8 -5.10 -19.62 10.10
CA TRP A 8 -4.49 -18.38 10.55
C TRP A 8 -5.54 -17.33 10.85
N ASN A 9 -5.39 -16.67 11.99
CA ASN A 9 -6.07 -15.39 12.20
C ASN A 9 -5.40 -14.29 11.33
N GLU A 10 -6.02 -13.11 11.30
CA GLU A 10 -5.57 -12.01 10.44
C GLU A 10 -4.15 -11.52 10.81
N GLN A 11 -3.77 -11.55 12.07
CA GLN A 11 -2.42 -11.17 12.49
C GLN A 11 -1.38 -12.19 12.02
N GLU A 12 -1.71 -13.48 12.04
CA GLU A 12 -0.86 -14.54 11.52
C GLU A 12 -0.74 -14.47 9.99
N LEU A 13 -1.82 -14.16 9.28
CA LEU A 13 -1.79 -13.92 7.83
C LEU A 13 -0.86 -12.75 7.49
N SER A 14 -1.01 -11.63 8.20
CA SER A 14 -0.18 -10.45 8.04
C SER A 14 1.31 -10.75 8.27
N LEU A 15 1.64 -11.41 9.39
CA LEU A 15 3.02 -11.69 9.79
C LEU A 15 3.70 -12.81 8.99
N ARG A 16 2.95 -13.87 8.63
CA ARG A 16 3.54 -15.07 8.03
C ARG A 16 3.45 -15.10 6.52
N PHE A 17 2.62 -14.24 5.92
CA PHE A 17 2.47 -14.15 4.47
C PHE A 17 2.77 -12.76 3.92
N ILE A 18 1.96 -11.77 4.28
CA ILE A 18 2.04 -10.43 3.68
C ILE A 18 3.39 -9.78 4.00
N GLY A 19 3.80 -9.80 5.27
CA GLY A 19 5.08 -9.26 5.73
C GLY A 19 6.28 -9.84 4.99
N PRO A 20 6.43 -11.18 4.89
CA PRO A 20 7.46 -11.80 4.08
C PRO A 20 7.44 -11.42 2.59
N ILE A 21 6.25 -11.32 1.97
CA ILE A 21 6.12 -10.88 0.56
C ILE A 21 6.62 -9.45 0.38
N LEU A 22 6.18 -8.51 1.23
CA LEU A 22 6.64 -7.11 1.20
C LEU A 22 8.15 -7.00 1.48
N SER A 23 8.65 -7.78 2.44
CA SER A 23 10.07 -7.85 2.79
C SER A 23 10.93 -8.36 1.63
N LEU A 24 10.42 -9.31 0.84
CA LEU A 24 11.12 -9.86 -0.33
C LEU A 24 11.38 -8.80 -1.42
N VAL A 25 10.51 -7.80 -1.51
CA VAL A 25 10.63 -6.70 -2.47
C VAL A 25 11.62 -5.65 -1.96
N ASN A 26 11.83 -5.56 -0.64
CA ASN A 26 12.73 -4.63 0.02
C ASN A 26 12.39 -3.16 -0.30
N PHE A 27 11.24 -2.69 0.19
CA PHE A 27 10.79 -1.30 0.09
C PHE A 27 11.54 -0.37 1.07
N MET A 28 12.86 -0.34 0.94
CA MET A 28 13.75 0.53 1.68
C MET A 28 14.85 1.02 0.73
N GLU A 29 15.11 2.31 0.76
CA GLU A 29 16.26 2.94 0.13
C GLU A 29 16.77 4.07 1.02
N PHE A 30 18.05 4.03 1.35
CA PHE A 30 18.64 4.91 2.37
C PHE A 30 18.49 6.39 1.97
N TYR A 31 18.04 7.21 2.93
CA TYR A 31 17.70 8.63 2.75
C TYR A 31 16.63 8.95 1.69
N ARG A 32 15.84 7.96 1.24
CA ARG A 32 14.87 8.16 0.16
C ARG A 32 13.47 7.73 0.57
N PHE A 33 13.28 6.46 0.91
CA PHE A 33 11.99 5.96 1.35
C PHE A 33 12.12 4.70 2.21
N ASN A 34 11.06 4.42 2.95
CA ASN A 34 10.95 3.25 3.81
C ASN A 34 9.51 2.72 3.84
N LEU A 35 9.37 1.48 4.30
CA LEU A 35 8.10 0.83 4.57
C LEU A 35 7.74 1.03 6.05
N PHE A 36 6.59 1.62 6.32
CA PHE A 36 6.10 1.87 7.67
C PHE A 36 4.80 1.11 7.92
N ALA A 37 4.71 0.43 9.06
CA ALA A 37 3.50 -0.27 9.47
C ALA A 37 2.72 0.55 10.52
N GLN A 38 1.39 0.45 10.48
CA GLN A 38 0.48 1.00 11.48
C GLN A 38 0.72 2.49 11.78
N ARG A 39 0.71 3.32 10.73
CA ARG A 39 0.87 4.78 10.83
C ARG A 39 -0.43 5.46 10.40
N HIS A 40 -0.98 6.27 11.31
CA HIS A 40 -2.15 7.10 11.02
C HIS A 40 -1.75 8.29 10.16
N ILE A 41 -2.51 8.56 9.11
CA ILE A 41 -2.35 9.73 8.25
C ILE A 41 -3.68 10.48 8.17
N GLN A 42 -3.63 11.81 8.10
CA GLN A 42 -4.84 12.65 8.02
C GLN A 42 -4.58 13.88 7.18
N ALA A 43 -5.62 14.38 6.51
CA ALA A 43 -5.58 15.63 5.77
C ALA A 43 -6.98 16.27 5.71
N VAL A 44 -7.03 17.58 5.52
CA VAL A 44 -8.28 18.30 5.23
C VAL A 44 -8.37 18.50 3.72
N ILE A 45 -9.41 17.94 3.10
CA ILE A 45 -9.65 17.97 1.66
C ILE A 45 -11.02 18.58 1.42
N ASN A 46 -11.08 19.75 0.76
CA ASN A 46 -12.33 20.50 0.54
C ASN A 46 -13.15 20.68 1.83
N ASP A 47 -12.50 21.15 2.90
CA ASP A 47 -13.09 21.36 4.23
C ASP A 47 -13.60 20.09 4.93
N VAL A 48 -13.29 18.90 4.40
CA VAL A 48 -13.58 17.61 5.02
C VAL A 48 -12.29 17.04 5.61
N GLU A 49 -12.30 16.77 6.91
CA GLU A 49 -11.25 15.98 7.55
C GLU A 49 -11.37 14.52 7.10
N LEU A 50 -10.31 14.03 6.47
CA LEU A 50 -10.21 12.65 5.99
C LEU A 50 -9.05 11.96 6.70
N ASN A 51 -9.35 10.79 7.26
CA ASN A 51 -8.37 9.94 7.93
C ASN A 51 -8.08 8.70 7.07
N GLY A 52 -6.81 8.34 6.99
CA GLY A 52 -6.33 7.11 6.40
C GLY A 52 -5.70 6.22 7.47
N GLU A 53 -6.17 4.99 7.56
CA GLU A 53 -5.62 3.96 8.47
C GLU A 53 -5.11 2.73 7.70
N PRO A 54 -4.17 2.89 6.76
CA PRO A 54 -3.57 1.75 6.08
C PRO A 54 -2.73 0.90 7.05
N ASP A 55 -2.76 -0.43 6.89
CA ASP A 55 -1.89 -1.34 7.66
C ASP A 55 -0.41 -1.05 7.38
N THR A 56 -0.09 -0.64 6.15
CA THR A 56 1.27 -0.32 5.74
C THR A 56 1.30 0.81 4.71
N ILE A 57 2.33 1.66 4.77
CA ILE A 57 2.60 2.70 3.78
C ILE A 57 4.05 2.65 3.32
N ILE A 58 4.29 3.02 2.07
CA ILE A 58 5.65 3.38 1.61
C ILE A 58 5.68 4.89 1.54
N ALA A 59 6.62 5.49 2.26
CA ALA A 59 6.75 6.93 2.35
C ALA A 59 8.22 7.35 2.37
N THR A 60 8.49 8.62 2.07
CA THR A 60 9.77 9.23 2.43
C THR A 60 9.88 9.35 3.96
N GLY A 61 11.06 9.75 4.43
CA GLY A 61 11.37 9.81 5.85
C GLY A 61 12.15 8.59 6.32
N TYR A 62 12.83 8.72 7.46
CA TYR A 62 13.69 7.66 8.02
C TYR A 62 13.09 7.00 9.26
N ARG A 63 12.67 7.81 10.24
CA ARG A 63 12.09 7.32 11.50
C ARG A 63 10.57 7.31 11.47
N GLU A 64 9.99 8.34 10.87
CA GLU A 64 8.56 8.51 10.68
C GLU A 64 8.26 8.77 9.21
N PRO A 65 7.06 8.40 8.73
CA PRO A 65 6.65 8.68 7.37
C PRO A 65 6.45 10.19 7.17
N GLU A 66 6.92 10.72 6.05
CA GLU A 66 6.75 12.12 5.66
C GLU A 66 5.82 12.26 4.45
N ILE A 67 6.25 11.79 3.27
CA ILE A 67 5.50 11.89 2.00
C ILE A 67 5.08 10.49 1.57
N PRO A 68 3.80 10.09 1.74
CA PRO A 68 3.32 8.76 1.37
C PRO A 68 3.15 8.61 -0.15
N MET A 69 3.67 7.52 -0.71
CA MET A 69 3.59 7.20 -2.15
C MET A 69 2.77 5.94 -2.43
N PHE A 70 2.59 5.09 -1.41
CA PHE A 70 1.80 3.86 -1.50
C PHE A 70 1.03 3.60 -0.22
N ALA A 71 -0.24 3.19 -0.36
CA ALA A 71 -1.08 2.73 0.73
C ALA A 71 -1.43 1.24 0.57
N PHE A 72 -1.26 0.47 1.64
CA PHE A 72 -1.57 -0.95 1.69
C PHE A 72 -2.56 -1.24 2.82
N THR A 73 -3.69 -1.86 2.47
CA THR A 73 -4.75 -2.20 3.43
C THR A 73 -5.08 -3.68 3.35
N GLU A 74 -5.01 -4.37 4.48
CA GLU A 74 -5.47 -5.75 4.63
C GLU A 74 -6.90 -5.75 5.13
N TYR A 75 -7.82 -6.28 4.34
CA TYR A 75 -9.22 -6.36 4.72
C TYR A 75 -9.48 -7.52 5.67
N LYS A 76 -9.86 -7.14 6.88
CA LYS A 76 -10.10 -8.03 8.01
C LYS A 76 -11.58 -8.41 8.10
N ARG A 77 -12.01 -9.30 7.19
CA ARG A 77 -13.42 -9.73 7.05
C ARG A 77 -14.05 -10.24 8.35
N LEU A 78 -13.26 -10.83 9.25
CA LEU A 78 -13.77 -11.38 10.51
C LEU A 78 -14.00 -10.29 11.55
N ILE A 79 -13.26 -9.18 11.46
CA ILE A 79 -13.36 -8.04 12.37
C ILE A 79 -14.38 -7.00 11.86
N ASP A 80 -14.39 -6.72 10.56
CA ASP A 80 -15.29 -5.73 9.94
C ASP A 80 -16.00 -6.33 8.72
N PRO A 81 -17.08 -7.11 8.90
CA PRO A 81 -17.76 -7.80 7.80
C PRO A 81 -18.45 -6.87 6.78
N GLN A 82 -18.63 -5.59 7.12
CA GLN A 82 -19.32 -4.59 6.28
C GLN A 82 -18.37 -3.51 5.76
N GLY A 83 -17.07 -3.62 6.05
CA GLY A 83 -16.06 -2.69 5.58
C GLY A 83 -15.94 -2.67 4.05
N ASP A 84 -15.58 -1.51 3.52
CA ASP A 84 -15.22 -1.32 2.12
C ASP A 84 -13.69 -1.17 2.02
N PRO A 85 -12.95 -2.25 1.72
CA PRO A 85 -11.49 -2.18 1.66
C PRO A 85 -10.98 -1.32 0.51
N ALA A 86 -11.73 -1.23 -0.60
CA ALA A 86 -11.37 -0.33 -1.68
C ALA A 86 -11.56 1.13 -1.25
N GLY A 87 -12.67 1.44 -0.58
CA GLY A 87 -12.96 2.75 -0.01
C GLY A 87 -11.94 3.19 1.05
N GLN A 88 -11.57 2.30 1.97
CA GLN A 88 -10.55 2.56 2.99
C GLN A 88 -9.18 2.85 2.37
N THR A 89 -8.78 2.04 1.38
CA THR A 89 -7.52 2.25 0.66
C THR A 89 -7.55 3.56 -0.11
N LEU A 90 -8.66 3.86 -0.80
CA LEU A 90 -8.82 5.10 -1.54
C LEU A 90 -8.80 6.33 -0.61
N ALA A 91 -9.37 6.24 0.58
CA ALA A 91 -9.30 7.31 1.59
C ALA A 91 -7.84 7.60 1.98
N ALA A 92 -7.06 6.55 2.27
CA ALA A 92 -5.63 6.69 2.54
C ALA A 92 -4.85 7.28 1.34
N MET A 93 -5.19 6.87 0.11
CA MET A 93 -4.59 7.41 -1.11
C MET A 93 -4.92 8.90 -1.33
N LEU A 94 -6.15 9.33 -1.02
CA LEU A 94 -6.57 10.73 -1.09
C LEU A 94 -5.84 11.59 -0.06
N VAL A 95 -5.69 11.08 1.18
CA VAL A 95 -4.88 11.73 2.22
C VAL A 95 -3.44 11.87 1.74
N ALA A 96 -2.84 10.80 1.22
CA ALA A 96 -1.49 10.84 0.67
C ALA A 96 -1.34 11.86 -0.46
N GLN A 97 -2.28 11.89 -1.42
CA GLN A 97 -2.28 12.87 -2.52
C GLN A 97 -2.32 14.32 -1.99
N ALA A 98 -3.16 14.58 -0.99
CA ALA A 98 -3.28 15.89 -0.37
C ALA A 98 -2.01 16.31 0.38
N LEU A 99 -1.34 15.37 1.06
CA LEU A 99 -0.08 15.61 1.76
C LEU A 99 1.09 15.83 0.80
N ASN A 100 1.13 15.13 -0.33
CA ASN A 100 2.22 15.25 -1.30
C ASN A 100 2.15 16.58 -2.05
N GLY A 101 0.97 16.97 -2.55
CA GLY A 101 0.75 18.25 -3.23
C GLY A 101 1.54 18.46 -4.53
N ASP A 102 2.18 17.41 -5.05
CA ASP A 102 3.09 17.44 -6.21
C ASP A 102 2.40 17.02 -7.53
N GLY A 103 1.15 16.55 -7.44
CA GLY A 103 0.37 16.07 -8.59
C GLY A 103 0.83 14.70 -9.10
N GLN A 104 1.73 14.01 -8.40
CA GLN A 104 2.15 12.67 -8.77
C GLN A 104 1.04 11.65 -8.47
N PRO A 105 0.95 10.55 -9.24
CA PRO A 105 0.01 9.48 -8.94
C PRO A 105 0.33 8.81 -7.58
N ILE A 106 -0.73 8.45 -6.86
CA ILE A 106 -0.63 7.63 -5.64
C ILE A 106 -0.99 6.20 -5.98
N TYR A 107 -0.19 5.26 -5.49
CA TYR A 107 -0.41 3.84 -5.68
C TYR A 107 -1.07 3.23 -4.45
N GLY A 108 -1.83 2.17 -4.65
CA GLY A 108 -2.50 1.48 -3.56
C GLY A 108 -2.61 -0.02 -3.79
N CYS A 109 -2.86 -0.76 -2.72
CA CYS A 109 -3.21 -2.17 -2.79
C CYS A 109 -4.11 -2.51 -1.62
N TYR A 110 -5.17 -3.26 -1.91
CA TYR A 110 -5.94 -3.91 -0.85
C TYR A 110 -5.98 -5.41 -1.05
N VAL A 111 -5.97 -6.12 0.07
CA VAL A 111 -5.98 -7.58 0.12
C VAL A 111 -7.25 -8.06 0.81
N VAL A 112 -7.93 -9.01 0.19
CA VAL A 112 -9.11 -9.65 0.77
C VAL A 112 -8.86 -11.15 0.84
N GLY A 113 -8.51 -11.66 2.03
CA GLY A 113 -8.03 -13.02 2.17
C GLY A 113 -6.74 -13.22 1.37
N SER A 114 -6.79 -14.02 0.30
CA SER A 114 -5.66 -14.23 -0.60
C SER A 114 -5.71 -13.42 -1.89
N ASP A 115 -6.75 -12.61 -2.10
CA ASP A 115 -6.95 -11.89 -3.36
C ASP A 115 -6.44 -10.47 -3.26
N TRP A 116 -5.48 -10.13 -4.11
CA TRP A 116 -4.81 -8.83 -4.13
C TRP A 116 -5.37 -7.98 -5.27
N ARG A 117 -5.71 -6.72 -4.98
CA ARG A 117 -6.16 -5.75 -5.97
C ARG A 117 -5.34 -4.48 -5.85
N PHE A 118 -4.78 -4.04 -6.97
CA PHE A 118 -3.91 -2.88 -7.04
C PHE A 118 -4.68 -1.66 -7.53
N MET A 119 -4.33 -0.50 -7.00
CA MET A 119 -5.00 0.76 -7.26
C MET A 119 -4.02 1.82 -7.73
N LEU A 120 -4.51 2.72 -8.57
CA LEU A 120 -3.82 3.93 -9.00
C LEU A 120 -4.79 5.09 -8.82
N LEU A 121 -4.36 6.16 -8.17
CA LEU A 121 -5.06 7.45 -8.08
C LEU A 121 -4.23 8.49 -8.82
N ASP A 122 -4.79 9.05 -9.89
CA ASP A 122 -4.17 10.11 -10.69
C ASP A 122 -5.16 11.26 -10.85
N GLY A 123 -4.78 12.43 -10.32
CA GLY A 123 -5.69 13.56 -10.15
C GLY A 123 -6.95 13.15 -9.39
N LYS A 124 -8.11 13.24 -10.06
CA LYS A 124 -9.43 12.89 -9.50
C LYS A 124 -9.97 11.54 -9.97
N GLN A 125 -9.16 10.77 -10.70
CA GLN A 125 -9.54 9.47 -11.24
C GLN A 125 -8.78 8.37 -10.53
N TYR A 126 -9.45 7.26 -10.28
CA TYR A 126 -8.79 6.08 -9.77
C TYR A 126 -9.16 4.84 -10.59
N LEU A 127 -8.24 3.89 -10.62
CA LEU A 127 -8.41 2.60 -11.27
C LEU A 127 -8.17 1.49 -10.24
N ILE A 128 -8.89 0.39 -10.39
CA ILE A 128 -8.66 -0.84 -9.63
C ILE A 128 -8.41 -1.96 -10.64
N SER A 129 -7.35 -2.74 -10.43
CA SER A 129 -7.08 -3.92 -11.24
C SER A 129 -8.12 -5.01 -11.01
N ARG A 130 -8.14 -6.02 -11.89
CA ARG A 130 -8.66 -7.35 -11.49
C ARG A 130 -7.93 -7.87 -10.25
N ASP A 131 -8.50 -8.86 -9.56
CA ASP A 131 -7.76 -9.59 -8.53
C ASP A 131 -6.66 -10.48 -9.11
N TYR A 132 -5.66 -10.69 -8.26
CA TYR A 132 -4.61 -11.68 -8.40
C TYR A 132 -4.64 -12.58 -7.16
N SER A 133 -4.75 -13.89 -7.35
CA SER A 133 -4.87 -14.82 -6.24
C SER A 133 -3.51 -15.33 -5.79
N ALA A 134 -3.19 -15.06 -4.53
CA ALA A 134 -1.95 -15.47 -3.89
C ALA A 134 -1.87 -17.00 -3.61
N LEU A 135 -2.97 -17.73 -3.84
CA LEU A 135 -3.04 -19.20 -3.75
C LEU A 135 -2.73 -19.91 -5.08
N SER A 136 -2.50 -19.14 -6.14
CA SER A 136 -2.21 -19.64 -7.49
C SER A 136 -0.83 -19.15 -7.95
N ASP A 137 -0.46 -19.48 -9.20
CA ASP A 137 0.76 -18.96 -9.82
C ASP A 137 0.74 -17.43 -10.01
N GLU A 138 -0.42 -16.77 -9.87
CA GLU A 138 -0.53 -15.31 -9.87
C GLU A 138 0.22 -14.64 -8.71
N ILE A 139 0.69 -15.40 -7.71
CA ILE A 139 1.65 -14.90 -6.72
C ILE A 139 2.93 -14.34 -7.37
N TYR A 140 3.34 -14.88 -8.52
CA TYR A 140 4.46 -14.35 -9.28
C TYR A 140 4.12 -13.00 -9.92
N ASP A 141 2.87 -12.79 -10.32
CA ASP A 141 2.41 -11.50 -10.85
C ASP A 141 2.29 -10.46 -9.74
N ILE A 142 1.79 -10.84 -8.55
CA ILE A 142 1.83 -9.99 -7.35
C ILE A 142 3.27 -9.51 -7.08
N LEU A 143 4.24 -10.42 -7.04
CA LEU A 143 5.65 -10.08 -6.82
C LEU A 143 6.23 -9.20 -7.94
N ARG A 144 5.84 -9.41 -9.20
CA ARG A 144 6.27 -8.56 -10.33
C ARG A 144 5.71 -7.15 -10.19
N ILE A 145 4.44 -7.01 -9.85
CA ILE A 145 3.78 -5.71 -9.66
C ILE A 145 4.44 -4.95 -8.51
N LEU A 146 4.68 -5.60 -7.36
CA LEU A 146 5.35 -4.95 -6.23
C LEU A 146 6.80 -4.55 -6.55
N LYS A 147 7.54 -5.36 -7.32
CA LYS A 147 8.88 -4.99 -7.79
C LYS A 147 8.85 -3.82 -8.76
N ALA A 148 7.88 -3.77 -9.67
CA ALA A 148 7.69 -2.64 -10.56
C ALA A 148 7.34 -1.37 -9.77
N LEU A 149 6.48 -1.47 -8.76
CA LEU A 149 6.17 -0.38 -7.84
C LEU A 149 7.44 0.14 -7.15
N ARG A 150 8.34 -0.75 -6.69
CA ARG A 150 9.63 -0.30 -6.11
C ARG A 150 10.43 0.53 -7.11
N VAL A 151 10.50 0.14 -8.37
CA VAL A 151 11.20 0.92 -9.42
C VAL A 151 10.54 2.27 -9.60
N ILE A 152 9.21 2.33 -9.68
CA ILE A 152 8.47 3.60 -9.77
C ILE A 152 8.79 4.52 -8.59
N ILE A 153 8.78 4.00 -7.36
CA ILE A 153 9.10 4.78 -6.15
C ILE A 153 10.57 5.24 -6.17
N MET A 154 11.48 4.42 -6.70
CA MET A 154 12.87 4.85 -6.94
C MET A 154 12.94 5.97 -7.97
N ASP A 155 12.10 6.00 -9.00
CA ASP A 155 12.15 7.10 -9.97
C ASP A 155 11.52 8.37 -9.38
N MET A 156 10.42 8.25 -8.63
CA MET A 156 9.74 9.36 -7.94
C MET A 156 10.64 10.05 -6.90
N THR A 157 11.51 9.30 -6.24
CA THR A 157 12.41 9.80 -5.19
C THR A 157 13.85 10.00 -5.67
N ALA A 158 14.08 10.04 -6.99
CA ALA A 158 15.40 10.25 -7.53
C ALA A 158 15.91 11.65 -7.12
N PRO A 159 17.15 11.77 -6.60
CA PRO A 159 17.72 13.08 -6.30
C PRO A 159 17.80 13.92 -7.57
N MET A 160 17.50 15.21 -7.47
CA MET A 160 17.69 16.13 -8.59
C MET A 160 19.15 16.08 -9.05
N PRO A 161 19.42 16.03 -10.36
CA PRO A 161 20.79 16.05 -10.85
C PRO A 161 21.49 17.32 -10.36
N THR A 162 22.62 17.16 -9.69
CA THR A 162 23.50 18.27 -9.32
C THR A 162 24.11 18.83 -10.60
N ASN A 163 23.77 20.08 -10.93
CA ASN A 163 24.43 20.87 -11.98
C ASN A 163 25.91 21.10 -11.66
#